data_AF-A0A3B8LG68-F1
#
_entry.id   AF-A0A3B8LG68-F1
#
_cell.length_a   1.000
_cell.length_b   1.000
_cell.length_c   1.000
_cell.angle_alpha   90.00
_cell.angle_beta   90.00
_cell.angle_gamma   90.00
#
_symmetry.space_group_name_H-M   'P 1'
#
loop_
_entity.id
_entity.type
_entity.pdbx_description
1 polymer ?
#
loop_
_entity_poly.entity_id
_entity_poly.type
_entity_poly.pdbx_seq_one_letter_code
_entity_poly.pdbx_strand_id
1 'polypeptide(L)'
;MKKYQVVGIGNALVDVLTEVEDAFLVENNIEKGIMQLVDMEQAVALYSKVGPSKEISGGSAANTIAGIAQLGGKTAYVGKVKNDQLGEIFA
;
A
#
# COMPACT_ATOMS: atom_id res chain seq x y z
N MET A 1 32.60 0.89 7.13
CA MET A 1 31.15 0.85 7.49
C MET A 1 30.33 0.50 6.26
N LYS A 2 29.23 -0.25 6.40
CA LYS A 2 28.30 -0.53 5.28
C LYS A 2 27.43 0.70 4.98
N LYS A 3 27.05 0.88 3.71
CA LYS A 3 26.21 2.01 3.26
C LYS A 3 24.80 1.94 3.86
N TYR A 4 24.20 0.75 3.90
CA TYR A 4 22.89 0.47 4.48
C TYR A 4 23.00 -0.66 5.50
N GLN A 5 22.17 -0.58 6.55
CA GLN A 5 22.01 -1.59 7.60
C GLN A 5 20.87 -2.57 7.27
N VAL A 6 19.79 -2.06 6.65
CA VAL A 6 18.64 -2.86 6.24
C VAL A 6 18.24 -2.48 4.82
N VAL A 7 18.00 -3.48 3.98
CA VAL A 7 17.45 -3.29 2.64
C VAL A 7 16.13 -4.05 2.56
N GLY A 8 15.05 -3.35 2.24
CA GLY A 8 13.74 -3.95 2.04
C GLY A 8 13.47 -4.17 0.57
N ILE A 9 12.85 -5.29 0.24
CA ILE A 9 12.34 -5.58 -1.09
C ILE A 9 10.86 -5.92 -0.94
N GLY A 10 10.00 -5.29 -1.73
CA GLY A 10 8.58 -5.57 -1.67
C GLY A 10 7.77 -4.92 -2.77
N ASN A 11 6.46 -5.17 -2.72
CA ASN A 11 5.51 -4.52 -3.60
C ASN A 11 5.37 -3.06 -3.18
N ALA A 12 5.71 -2.15 -4.10
CA ALA A 12 5.43 -0.73 -3.94
C ALA A 12 3.94 -0.51 -4.20
N LEU A 13 3.22 -0.09 -3.17
CA LEU A 13 1.77 0.09 -3.19
C LEU A 13 1.44 1.50 -2.75
N VAL A 14 0.39 2.07 -3.33
CA VAL A 14 -0.31 3.23 -2.76
C VAL A 14 -1.57 2.70 -2.11
N ASP A 15 -1.71 2.97 -0.81
CA ASP A 15 -2.88 2.57 -0.04
C ASP A 15 -3.98 3.61 -0.26
N VAL A 16 -5.17 3.11 -0.63
CA VAL A 16 -6.41 3.89 -0.64
C VAL A 16 -7.18 3.50 0.61
N LEU A 17 -7.25 4.42 1.58
CA LEU A 17 -7.88 4.19 2.86
C LEU A 17 -9.25 4.86 2.90
N THR A 18 -10.29 4.11 3.24
CA THR A 18 -11.67 4.60 3.34
C THR A 18 -12.40 3.84 4.46
N GLU A 19 -13.35 4.52 5.10
CA GLU A 19 -14.19 3.93 6.15
C GLU A 19 -15.45 3.33 5.53
N VAL A 20 -15.78 2.10 5.91
CA VAL A 20 -16.96 1.37 5.44
C VAL A 20 -17.60 0.61 6.60
N GLU A 21 -18.90 0.37 6.49
CA GLU A 21 -19.62 -0.52 7.40
C GLU A 21 -19.32 -1.99 7.09
N ASP A 22 -19.45 -2.88 8.09
CA ASP A 22 -19.21 -4.33 7.90
C ASP A 22 -20.10 -4.95 6.81
N ALA A 23 -21.29 -4.38 6.58
CA ALA A 23 -22.20 -4.79 5.50
C ALA A 23 -21.55 -4.64 4.10
N PHE A 24 -20.73 -3.61 3.89
CA PHE A 24 -20.02 -3.41 2.62
C PHE A 24 -19.09 -4.57 2.30
N LEU A 25 -18.40 -5.11 3.31
CA LEU A 25 -17.49 -6.24 3.14
C LEU A 25 -18.26 -7.50 2.69
N VAL A 26 -19.40 -7.76 3.32
CA VAL A 26 -20.28 -8.89 2.97
C VAL A 26 -20.83 -8.75 1.55
N GLU A 27 -21.35 -7.57 1.19
CA GLU A 27 -21.92 -7.30 -0.14
C GLU A 27 -20.90 -7.42 -1.29
N ASN A 28 -19.61 -7.24 -0.99
CA ASN A 28 -18.55 -7.29 -1.99
C ASN A 28 -17.65 -8.53 -1.87
N ASN A 29 -18.04 -9.54 -1.08
CA ASN A 29 -17.29 -10.78 -0.87
C ASN A 29 -15.84 -10.54 -0.39
N ILE A 30 -15.67 -9.66 0.58
CA ILE A 30 -14.38 -9.35 1.22
C ILE A 30 -14.36 -9.97 2.61
N GLU A 31 -13.39 -10.84 2.88
CA GLU A 31 -13.16 -11.35 4.23
C GLU A 31 -12.47 -10.29 5.09
N LYS A 32 -13.00 -10.06 6.30
CA LYS A 32 -12.51 -9.01 7.19
C LYS A 32 -11.14 -9.39 7.78
N GLY A 33 -10.17 -8.47 7.69
CA GLY A 33 -8.86 -8.61 8.34
C GLY A 33 -7.81 -9.38 7.52
N ILE A 34 -8.06 -9.65 6.25
CA ILE A 34 -7.08 -10.30 5.36
C ILE A 34 -6.54 -9.34 4.28
N MET A 35 -5.46 -9.75 3.62
CA MET A 35 -5.09 -9.20 2.32
C MET A 35 -5.69 -10.10 1.23
N GLN A 36 -6.61 -9.54 0.46
CA GLN A 36 -7.25 -10.23 -0.66
C GLN A 36 -6.73 -9.63 -1.96
N LEU A 37 -6.12 -10.46 -2.80
CA LEU A 37 -5.76 -10.04 -4.16
C LEU A 37 -7.03 -9.88 -4.98
N VAL A 38 -7.11 -8.77 -5.71
CA VAL A 38 -8.19 -8.44 -6.62
C VAL A 38 -7.60 -8.17 -8.00
N ASP A 39 -8.37 -8.47 -9.04
CA ASP A 39 -8.01 -8.02 -10.39
C ASP A 39 -8.38 -6.54 -10.60
N MET A 40 -8.06 -6.02 -11.78
CA MET A 40 -8.32 -4.62 -12.12
C MET A 40 -9.82 -4.29 -12.18
N GLU A 41 -10.65 -5.21 -12.66
CA GLU A 41 -12.09 -4.99 -12.78
C GLU A 41 -12.71 -4.85 -11.39
N GLN A 42 -12.38 -5.77 -10.49
CA GLN A 42 -12.82 -5.73 -9.11
C GLN A 42 -12.26 -4.50 -8.37
N ALA A 43 -11.00 -4.11 -8.60
CA ALA A 43 -10.43 -2.91 -7.99
C ALA A 43 -11.20 -1.64 -8.39
N VAL A 44 -11.51 -1.47 -9.69
CA VAL A 44 -12.28 -0.31 -10.19
C VAL A 44 -13.71 -0.34 -9.64
N ALA A 45 -14.35 -1.51 -9.61
CA ALA A 45 -15.69 -1.67 -9.07
C ALA A 45 -15.74 -1.28 -7.58
N LEU A 46 -14.78 -1.73 -6.77
CA LEU A 46 -14.68 -1.37 -5.35
C LEU A 46 -14.41 0.13 -5.19
N TYR A 47 -13.45 0.67 -5.94
CA TYR A 47 -13.08 2.09 -5.88
C TYR A 47 -14.26 3.02 -6.22
N SER A 48 -15.15 2.60 -7.14
CA SER A 48 -16.35 3.38 -7.48
C SER A 48 -17.45 3.36 -6.42
N LYS A 49 -17.42 2.42 -5.46
CA LYS A 49 -18.43 2.25 -4.42
C LYS A 49 -18.03 2.85 -3.07
N VAL A 50 -16.75 3.16 -2.88
CA VAL A 50 -16.27 3.73 -1.62
C VAL A 50 -16.46 5.24 -1.58
N GLY A 51 -16.62 5.78 -0.37
CA GLY A 51 -16.75 7.21 -0.14
C GLY A 51 -15.41 7.96 -0.20
N PRO A 52 -15.31 9.13 0.46
CA PRO A 52 -14.04 9.84 0.59
C PRO A 52 -12.89 8.91 1.02
N SER A 53 -11.76 9.02 0.34
CA SER A 53 -10.59 8.18 0.58
C SER A 53 -9.34 9.04 0.77
N LYS A 54 -8.36 8.46 1.47
CA LYS A 54 -7.02 9.01 1.61
C LYS A 54 -6.04 8.14 0.85
N GLU A 55 -5.31 8.74 -0.08
CA GLU A 55 -4.20 8.11 -0.78
C GLU A 55 -2.89 8.38 -0.02
N ILE A 56 -2.13 7.33 0.28
CA ILE A 56 -0.84 7.42 0.96
C ILE A 56 0.10 6.31 0.47
N SER A 57 1.40 6.57 0.43
CA SER A 57 2.39 5.53 0.15
C SER A 57 2.26 4.40 1.18
N GLY A 58 2.22 3.17 0.70
CA GLY A 58 1.99 1.98 1.51
C GLY A 58 2.96 0.86 1.19
N GLY A 59 2.50 -0.38 1.35
CA GLY A 59 3.32 -1.58 1.15
C GLY A 59 4.13 -1.96 2.39
N SER A 60 3.96 -3.21 2.82
CA SER A 60 4.50 -3.72 4.10
C SER A 60 6.01 -3.52 4.26
N ALA A 61 6.79 -3.89 3.25
CA ALA A 61 8.24 -3.74 3.29
C ALA A 61 8.66 -2.26 3.24
N ALA A 62 7.97 -1.42 2.45
CA ALA A 62 8.26 0.01 2.37
C ALA A 62 7.98 0.70 3.72
N ASN A 63 6.83 0.41 4.34
CA ASN A 63 6.46 0.92 5.67
C ASN A 63 7.49 0.52 6.73
N THR A 64 7.98 -0.72 6.69
CA THR A 64 9.04 -1.19 7.60
C THR A 64 10.33 -0.40 7.41
N ILE A 65 10.75 -0.18 6.16
CA ILE A 65 11.97 0.56 5.82
C ILE A 65 11.85 2.04 6.21
N ALA A 66 10.70 2.65 5.96
CA ALA A 66 10.39 4.01 6.37
C ALA A 66 10.41 4.15 7.91
N GLY A 67 9.85 3.18 8.64
CA GLY A 67 9.88 3.16 10.10
C GLY A 67 11.30 3.06 10.66
N ILE A 68 12.14 2.17 10.12
CA ILE A 68 13.54 2.05 10.53
C ILE A 68 14.32 3.34 10.22
N ALA A 69 14.06 3.96 9.06
CA ALA A 69 14.68 5.23 8.71
C ALA A 69 14.29 6.36 9.68
N GLN A 70 13.01 6.44 10.06
CA GLN A 70 12.52 7.40 11.07
C GLN A 70 13.17 7.21 12.45
N LEU A 71 13.55 5.98 12.80
CA LEU A 71 14.29 5.66 14.02
C LEU A 71 15.82 5.91 13.90
N GLY A 72 16.29 6.46 12.78
CA GLY A 72 17.70 6.80 12.55
C GLY A 72 18.55 5.70 11.92
N GLY A 73 17.93 4.59 11.48
CA GLY A 73 18.62 3.53 10.76
C GLY A 73 18.96 3.91 9.32
N LYS A 74 20.09 3.42 8.80
CA LYS A 74 20.47 3.60 7.39
C LYS A 74 19.81 2.53 6.54
N THR A 75 18.84 2.89 5.72
CA THR A 75 18.06 1.91 4.95
C THR A 75 18.08 2.15 3.45
N ALA A 76 17.68 1.12 2.70
CA ALA A 76 17.32 1.23 1.29
C ALA A 76 16.07 0.39 1.00
N TYR A 77 15.35 0.74 -0.06
CA TYR A 77 14.18 0.00 -0.53
C TYR A 77 14.31 -0.32 -2.02
N VAL A 78 13.84 -1.51 -2.42
CA VAL A 78 13.70 -1.92 -3.82
C VAL A 78 12.25 -2.32 -4.04
N GLY A 79 11.57 -1.58 -4.91
CA GLY A 79 10.21 -1.85 -5.33
C GLY A 79 10.01 -1.47 -6.79
N LYS A 80 8.92 -1.95 -7.39
CA LYS A 80 8.56 -1.65 -8.77
C LYS A 80 7.35 -0.73 -8.79
N VAL A 81 7.52 0.46 -9.35
CA VAL A 81 6.43 1.40 -9.64
C VAL A 81 6.25 1.52 -11.15
N LYS A 82 5.10 2.05 -11.56
CA LYS A 82 4.87 2.47 -12.94
C LYS A 82 5.18 3.97 -13.04
N ASN A 83 5.52 4.44 -14.24
CA ASN A 83 5.68 5.87 -14.52
C ASN A 83 4.30 6.52 -14.70
N ASP A 84 3.58 6.68 -13.59
CA ASP A 84 2.27 7.32 -13.51
C ASP A 84 2.11 8.04 -12.16
N GLN A 85 0.97 8.72 -11.98
CA GLN A 85 0.67 9.52 -10.79
C GLN A 85 0.84 8.73 -9.48
N LEU A 86 0.44 7.46 -9.45
CA LEU A 86 0.58 6.62 -8.25
C LEU A 86 2.05 6.25 -8.00
N GLY A 87 2.82 6.02 -9.06
CA GLY A 87 4.26 5.87 -8.96
C GLY A 87 4.96 7.11 -8.44
N GLU A 88 4.52 8.31 -8.85
CA GLU A 88 5.03 9.59 -8.35
C GLU A 88 4.66 9.84 -6.88
N ILE A 89 3.48 9.39 -6.43
CA ILE A 89 3.08 9.46 -5.01
C ILE A 89 3.95 8.52 -4.15
N PHE A 90 4.37 7.38 -4.69
CA PHE A 90 5.18 6.41 -3.96
C PHE A 90 6.65 6.82 -3.82
N ALA A 91 7.25 7.35 -4.90
CA ALA A 91 8.70 7.44 -5.09
C ALA A 91 9.35 8.73 -4.59
#